data_AF-A0A2T1GMY7-F1
#
_entry.id   AF-A0A2T1GMY7-F1
#
_cell.length_a   1.000
_cell.length_b   1.000
_cell.length_c   1.000
_cell.angle_alpha   90.00
_cell.angle_beta   90.00
_cell.angle_gamma   90.00
#
_symmetry.space_group_name_H-M   'P 1'
#
loop_
_entity.id
_entity.type
_entity.pdbx_description
1 polymer ?
#
loop_
_entity_poly.entity_id
_entity_poly.type
_entity_poly.pdbx_seq_one_letter_code
_entity_poly.pdbx_strand_id
1 'polypeptide(L)'
;MSYQPVWEKQISNVFTLVEYPVVANEAHCLIIGGDRSGENKTKILSIFFQDWGLDRETITNLQCSLVFQAVLEVGIVDEMSGFTFKDALAWASD
;
A
#
# COMPACT_ATOMS: atom_id res chain seq x y z
N MET A 1 -21.05 7.82 3.59
CA MET A 1 -20.62 6.47 3.18
C MET A 1 -19.68 5.96 4.24
N SER A 2 -19.81 4.71 4.69
CA SER A 2 -18.91 4.16 5.72
C SER A 2 -17.55 3.86 5.09
N TYR A 3 -16.52 4.62 5.45
CA TYR A 3 -15.11 4.36 5.09
C TYR A 3 -14.51 3.21 5.91
N GLN A 4 -15.31 2.21 6.26
CA GLN A 4 -14.82 1.05 7.01
C GLN A 4 -14.10 0.11 6.03
N PRO A 5 -12.91 -0.40 6.37
CA PRO A 5 -12.25 -1.42 5.59
C PRO A 5 -13.15 -2.63 5.39
N VAL A 6 -13.18 -3.17 4.17
CA VAL A 6 -13.78 -4.48 3.88
C VAL A 6 -12.80 -5.61 4.20
N TRP A 7 -11.51 -5.29 4.24
CA TRP A 7 -10.44 -6.24 4.54
C TRP A 7 -9.23 -5.49 5.09
N GLU A 8 -8.55 -6.10 6.06
CA GLU A 8 -7.31 -5.62 6.63
C GLU A 8 -6.41 -6.81 6.96
N LYS A 9 -5.13 -6.71 6.60
CA LYS A 9 -4.13 -7.73 6.89
C LYS A 9 -2.83 -7.09 7.35
N GLN A 10 -2.43 -7.43 8.56
CA GLN A 10 -1.10 -7.12 9.06
C GLN A 10 -0.11 -8.18 8.54
N ILE A 11 0.86 -7.77 7.72
CA ILE A 11 1.90 -8.66 7.19
C ILE A 11 3.08 -8.76 8.17
N SER A 12 3.43 -7.65 8.83
CA SER A 12 4.52 -7.58 9.78
C SER A 12 4.27 -6.49 10.83
N ASN A 13 5.23 -6.25 11.73
CA ASN A 13 5.24 -5.05 12.57
C ASN A 13 5.47 -3.75 11.79
N VAL A 14 5.75 -3.84 10.48
CA VAL A 14 6.07 -2.72 9.60
C VAL A 14 4.95 -2.43 8.61
N PHE A 15 4.32 -3.46 8.03
CA PHE A 15 3.32 -3.27 6.96
C PHE A 15 1.93 -3.77 7.32
N THR A 16 0.93 -2.98 6.93
CA THR A 16 -0.49 -3.35 6.95
C THR A 16 -1.10 -3.05 5.59
N LEU A 17 -1.87 -4.00 5.09
CA LEU A 17 -2.69 -3.85 3.89
C LEU A 17 -4.13 -3.59 4.30
N VAL A 18 -4.77 -2.64 3.64
CA VAL A 18 -6.17 -2.27 3.89
C VAL A 18 -6.89 -2.19 2.56
N GLU A 19 -8.08 -2.73 2.49
CA GLU A 19 -8.96 -2.60 1.34
C GLU A 19 -10.29 -1.97 1.77
N TYR A 20 -10.73 -0.98 1.01
CA TYR A 20 -11.99 -0.27 1.19
C TYR A 20 -13.03 -0.73 0.16
N PRO A 21 -14.32 -0.47 0.40
CA PRO A 21 -15.36 -0.74 -0.60
C PRO A 21 -15.02 -0.05 -1.94
N VAL A 22 -15.23 -0.76 -3.04
CA VAL A 22 -15.03 -0.21 -4.38
C VAL A 22 -16.04 0.91 -4.63
N VAL A 23 -15.54 2.12 -4.85
CA VAL A 23 -16.30 3.29 -5.33
C VAL A 23 -15.76 3.64 -6.72
N ALA A 24 -16.66 3.92 -7.66
CA ALA A 24 -16.30 4.07 -9.07
C ALA A 24 -15.14 5.06 -9.28
N ASN A 25 -14.04 4.58 -9.88
CA ASN A 25 -12.81 5.31 -10.19
C ASN A 25 -12.03 5.85 -8.98
N GLU A 26 -12.28 5.37 -7.77
CA GLU A 26 -11.49 5.74 -6.58
C GLU A 26 -10.50 4.63 -6.20
N ALA A 27 -9.34 5.03 -5.71
CA ALA A 27 -8.38 4.12 -5.10
C ALA A 27 -8.98 3.50 -3.84
N HIS A 28 -8.93 2.18 -3.72
CA HIS A 28 -9.52 1.46 -2.59
C HIS A 28 -8.56 0.47 -1.94
N CYS A 29 -7.33 0.33 -2.44
CA CYS A 29 -6.28 -0.46 -1.82
C CYS A 29 -5.26 0.47 -1.18
N LEU A 30 -4.82 0.17 0.05
CA LEU A 30 -3.92 0.99 0.82
C LEU A 30 -2.85 0.13 1.46
N ILE A 31 -1.59 0.54 1.34
CA ILE A 31 -0.49 -0.02 2.12
C ILE A 31 -0.02 1.03 3.11
N ILE A 32 0.03 0.62 4.37
CA ILE A 32 0.56 1.43 5.47
C ILE A 32 1.91 0.82 5.86
N GLY A 33 2.97 1.59 5.72
CA GLY A 33 4.33 1.25 6.14
C GLY A 33 4.81 2.17 7.25
N GLY A 34 5.31 1.59 8.33
CA GLY A 34 5.88 2.35 9.43
C GLY A 34 6.23 1.45 10.61
N ASP A 35 7.32 1.78 11.30
CA ASP A 35 7.72 1.05 12.50
C ASP A 35 6.75 1.34 13.65
N ARG A 36 5.96 0.33 14.04
CA ARG A 36 5.04 0.41 15.19
C ARG A 36 5.73 0.11 16.53
N SER A 37 7.02 -0.24 16.53
CA SER A 37 7.76 -0.69 17.72
C SER A 37 8.50 0.42 18.50
N GLY A 38 8.65 1.61 17.92
CA GLY A 38 9.36 2.73 18.56
C GLY A 38 8.48 3.67 19.38
N GLU A 39 9.03 4.25 20.45
CA GLU A 39 8.37 5.24 21.33
C GLU A 39 7.97 6.54 20.60
N ASN A 40 8.49 6.78 19.38
CA ASN A 40 8.14 7.90 18.51
C ASN A 40 7.22 7.43 17.37
N LYS A 41 5.90 7.55 17.57
CA LYS A 41 4.81 7.12 16.68
C LYS A 41 4.74 7.78 15.28
N THR A 42 5.79 8.43 14.78
CA THR A 42 5.60 9.61 13.92
C THR A 42 6.06 9.50 12.47
N LYS A 43 6.34 8.30 11.93
CA LYS A 43 6.57 8.14 10.49
C LYS A 43 5.78 6.96 9.94
N ILE A 44 4.48 7.17 9.83
CA ILE A 44 3.58 6.31 9.06
C ILE A 44 3.54 6.89 7.65
N LEU A 45 3.95 6.09 6.68
CA LEU A 45 3.80 6.36 5.26
C LEU A 45 2.69 5.48 4.72
N SER A 46 1.81 6.07 3.93
CA SER A 46 0.66 5.38 3.36
C SER A 46 0.62 5.62 1.87
N ILE A 47 0.41 4.54 1.09
CA ILE A 47 0.36 4.58 -0.37
C ILE A 47 -0.96 3.97 -0.82
N PHE A 48 -1.72 4.73 -1.61
CA PHE A 48 -2.97 4.28 -2.20
C PHE A 48 -2.75 3.70 -3.59
N PHE A 49 -3.51 2.66 -3.90
CA PHE A 49 -3.54 1.96 -5.18
C PHE A 49 -4.98 1.82 -5.67
N GLN A 50 -5.14 1.81 -6.99
CA GLN A 50 -6.44 1.65 -7.63
C GLN A 50 -7.05 0.27 -7.33
N ASP A 51 -6.22 -0.77 -7.31
CA ASP A 51 -6.53 -2.16 -6.98
C ASP A 51 -5.21 -2.87 -6.61
N TRP A 52 -5.28 -4.08 -6.03
CA TRP A 52 -4.11 -4.92 -5.83
C TRP A 52 -3.53 -5.43 -7.15
N GLY A 53 -4.37 -5.73 -8.15
CA GLY A 53 -3.93 -6.31 -9.43
C GLY A 53 -3.35 -7.72 -9.32
N LEU A 54 -3.38 -8.32 -8.12
CA LEU A 54 -2.96 -9.67 -7.80
C LEU A 54 -3.70 -10.14 -6.53
N ASP A 55 -3.62 -11.43 -6.19
CA ASP A 55 -4.30 -11.95 -5.01
C ASP A 55 -3.71 -11.35 -3.73
N ARG A 56 -4.50 -10.50 -3.05
CA ARG A 56 -4.12 -9.79 -1.82
C ARG A 56 -3.66 -10.71 -0.70
N GLU A 57 -4.09 -11.98 -0.68
CA GLU A 57 -3.65 -12.93 0.33
C GLU A 57 -2.20 -13.40 0.14
N THR A 58 -1.67 -13.25 -1.08
CA THR A 58 -0.32 -13.67 -1.46
C THR A 58 0.72 -12.57 -1.33
N ILE A 59 0.32 -11.33 -1.04
CA ILE A 59 1.24 -10.20 -0.89
C ILE A 59 2.17 -10.44 0.30
N THR A 60 3.47 -10.24 0.06
CA THR A 60 4.54 -10.49 1.04
C THR A 60 5.18 -9.21 1.55
N ASN A 61 5.85 -9.31 2.70
CA ASN A 61 6.61 -8.21 3.30
C ASN A 61 7.69 -7.66 2.34
N LEU A 62 8.30 -8.54 1.54
CA LEU A 62 9.32 -8.17 0.55
C LEU A 62 8.73 -7.29 -0.56
N GLN A 63 7.58 -7.69 -1.12
CA GLN A 63 6.91 -6.91 -2.16
C GLN A 63 6.48 -5.52 -1.65
N CYS A 64 5.94 -5.45 -0.42
CA CYS A 64 5.63 -4.16 0.20
C CYS A 64 6.87 -3.28 0.37
N SER A 65 8.01 -3.88 0.77
CA SER A 65 9.26 -3.15 0.95
C SER A 65 9.80 -2.59 -0.37
N LEU A 66 9.77 -3.39 -1.45
CA LEU A 66 10.21 -2.97 -2.78
C LEU A 66 9.39 -1.78 -3.29
N VAL A 67 8.06 -1.87 -3.21
CA VAL A 67 7.17 -0.79 -3.65
C VAL A 67 7.38 0.47 -2.81
N PHE A 68 7.52 0.35 -1.47
CA PHE A 68 7.79 1.50 -0.61
C PHE A 68 9.12 2.16 -0.92
N GLN A 69 10.17 1.38 -1.14
CA GLN A 69 11.49 1.91 -1.48
C GLN A 69 11.44 2.65 -2.81
N ALA A 70 10.84 2.06 -3.84
CA ALA A 70 10.74 2.66 -5.16
C ALA A 70 9.93 3.98 -5.14
N VAL A 71 8.81 4.02 -4.40
CA VAL A 71 8.00 5.24 -4.25
C VAL A 71 8.77 6.34 -3.50
N LEU A 72 9.54 5.98 -2.46
CA LEU A 72 10.35 6.94 -1.70
C LEU A 72 11.54 7.49 -2.47
N GLU A 73 12.18 6.68 -3.31
CA GLU A 73 13.35 7.10 -4.10
C GLU A 73 12.98 8.09 -5.20
N VAL A 74 11.79 7.95 -5.80
CA VAL A 74 11.38 8.76 -6.97
C VAL A 74 10.56 9.99 -6.56
N GLY A 75 10.07 10.07 -5.31
CA GLY A 75 9.38 11.25 -4.78
C GLY A 75 7.96 11.44 -5.31
N ILE A 76 7.38 10.40 -5.92
CA ILE A 76 6.06 10.45 -6.54
C ILE A 76 5.00 10.12 -5.48
N VAL A 77 4.61 11.13 -4.72
CA VAL A 77 3.43 11.04 -3.84
C VAL A 77 2.15 11.43 -4.60
N ASP A 78 2.26 12.12 -5.73
CA ASP A 78 1.11 12.69 -6.46
C ASP A 78 0.65 11.91 -7.72
N GLU A 79 1.48 11.05 -8.35
CA GLU A 79 1.13 10.43 -9.66
C GLU A 79 0.69 8.95 -9.61
N MET A 80 0.58 8.34 -8.44
CA MET A 80 0.10 6.94 -8.33
C MET A 80 -1.44 6.81 -8.37
N SER A 81 -2.16 7.90 -8.66
CA SER A 81 -3.59 7.85 -8.93
C SER A 81 -3.86 7.05 -10.22
N GLY A 82 -4.36 5.82 -10.07
CA GLY A 82 -4.70 4.93 -11.20
C GLY A 82 -3.78 3.73 -11.39
N PHE A 83 -2.73 3.56 -10.60
CA PHE A 83 -1.86 2.38 -10.64
C PHE A 83 -2.37 1.25 -9.74
N THR A 84 -2.23 0.00 -10.19
CA THR A 84 -2.42 -1.16 -9.31
C THR A 84 -1.15 -1.46 -8.52
N PHE A 85 -1.27 -2.18 -7.40
CA PHE A 85 -0.09 -2.63 -6.65
C PHE A 85 0.82 -3.52 -7.50
N LYS A 86 0.24 -4.34 -8.38
CA LYS A 86 1.00 -5.14 -9.35
C LYS A 86 1.83 -4.28 -10.29
N ASP A 87 1.28 -3.19 -10.82
CA ASP A 87 2.00 -2.29 -11.73
C ASP A 87 3.16 -1.61 -11.00
N ALA A 88 2.92 -1.14 -9.77
CA ALA A 88 3.95 -0.57 -8.93
C ALA A 88 5.08 -1.57 -8.59
N LEU A 89 4.72 -2.84 -8.36
CA LEU A 89 5.70 -3.89 -8.10
C LEU A 89 6.54 -4.22 -9.35
N ALA A 90 5.90 -4.29 -10.52
CA ALA A 90 6.59 -4.51 -11.79
C ALA A 90 7.59 -3.38 -12.06
N TRP A 91 7.13 -2.13 -11.90
CA TRP A 91 7.97 -0.95 -12.04
C TRP A 91 9.12 -0.92 -11.03
N ALA A 92 8.89 -1.28 -9.77
CA ALA A 92 9.93 -1.36 -8.74
C ALA A 92 10.95 -2.49 -8.97
N SER A 93 10.67 -3.42 -9.89
CA SER A 93 11.53 -4.56 -10.22
C SER A 93 12.33 -4.38 -11.52
N ASP A 94 12.03 -3.33 -12.30
CA ASP A 94 12.76 -2.93 -13.51
C ASP A 94 14.00 -2.09 -13.16
#